data_AF-A0A7Y5BYD8-F1
#
_entry.id   AF-A0A7Y5BYD8-F1
#
_cell.length_a   1.000
_cell.length_b   1.000
_cell.length_c   1.000
_cell.angle_alpha   90.00
_cell.angle_beta   90.00
_cell.angle_gamma   90.00
#
_symmetry.space_group_name_H-M   'P 1'
#
loop_
_entity.id
_entity.type
_entity.pdbx_description
1 polymer ?
#
loop_
_entity_poly.entity_id
_entity_poly.type
_entity_poly.pdbx_seq_one_letter_code
_entity_poly.pdbx_strand_id
1 'polypeptide(L)'
;MNSFSKWLELQYINWMAQSGARKTLTEFSKWIGISQPLINRYMSGQVIPSEENVHKIAVTLGPEVYDLLGLARPDPRLKEIVSRWHELSDEKQIAFLKEFQKVLTKNETEK
;
A
#
# COMPACT_ATOMS: atom_id res chain seq x y z
N MET A 1 8.04 -21.48 1.90
CA MET A 1 7.01 -20.43 2.01
C MET A 1 7.53 -19.31 2.89
N ASN A 2 7.53 -18.07 2.39
CA ASN A 2 8.03 -16.90 3.12
C ASN A 2 6.99 -16.35 4.13
N SER A 3 7.39 -15.41 4.99
CA SER A 3 6.51 -14.84 6.03
C SER A 3 5.28 -14.14 5.45
N PHE A 4 5.44 -13.41 4.34
CA PHE A 4 4.33 -12.75 3.64
C PHE A 4 3.30 -13.75 3.10
N SER A 5 3.74 -14.83 2.46
CA SER A 5 2.88 -15.88 1.92
C SER A 5 2.01 -16.51 3.01
N LYS A 6 2.60 -16.85 4.15
CA LYS A 6 1.89 -17.41 5.31
C LYS A 6 0.90 -16.41 5.88
N TRP A 7 1.31 -15.15 6.01
CA TRP A 7 0.43 -14.09 6.49
C TRP A 7 -0.76 -13.89 5.55
N LEU A 8 -0.56 -13.87 4.23
CA LEU A 8 -1.63 -13.70 3.25
C LEU A 8 -2.64 -14.86 3.27
N GLU A 9 -2.17 -16.10 3.45
CA GLU A 9 -3.06 -17.24 3.68
C GLU A 9 -3.90 -17.08 4.95
N LEU A 10 -3.29 -16.64 6.06
CA LEU A 10 -4.02 -16.38 7.30
C LEU A 10 -5.07 -15.27 7.12
N GLN A 11 -4.75 -14.21 6.38
CA GLN A 11 -5.73 -13.14 6.08
C GLN A 11 -6.91 -13.67 5.26
N TYR A 12 -6.66 -14.54 4.29
CA TYR A 12 -7.74 -15.20 3.54
C TYR A 12 -8.64 -16.05 4.44
N ILE A 13 -8.05 -16.84 5.35
CA ILE A 13 -8.79 -17.66 6.32
C ILE A 13 -9.64 -16.77 7.24
N ASN A 14 -9.06 -15.69 7.78
CA ASN A 14 -9.75 -14.76 8.66
C ASN A 14 -10.91 -14.05 7.95
N TRP A 15 -10.68 -13.59 6.71
CA TRP A 15 -11.69 -12.95 5.90
C TRP A 15 -12.86 -13.89 5.56
N MET A 16 -12.58 -15.17 5.27
CA MET A 16 -13.61 -16.19 5.08
C MET A 16 -14.41 -16.40 6.37
N ALA A 17 -13.74 -16.53 7.51
CA ALA A 17 -14.38 -16.75 8.80
C ALA A 17 -15.32 -15.58 9.19
N GLN A 18 -14.90 -14.34 8.93
CA GLN A 18 -15.72 -13.15 9.17
C GLN A 18 -16.94 -13.03 8.26
N SER A 19 -16.90 -13.67 7.08
CA SER A 19 -17.96 -13.55 6.08
C SER A 19 -19.22 -14.36 6.41
N GLY A 20 -19.17 -15.26 7.40
CA GLY A 20 -20.32 -16.10 7.81
C GLY A 20 -20.76 -17.13 6.76
N ALA A 21 -20.08 -17.21 5.61
CA ALA A 21 -20.35 -18.10 4.49
C ALA A 21 -19.04 -18.54 3.83
N ARG A 22 -19.06 -19.69 3.16
CA ARG A 22 -17.93 -20.17 2.38
C ARG A 22 -17.71 -19.25 1.18
N LYS A 23 -16.67 -18.41 1.25
CA LYS A 23 -16.19 -17.61 0.12
C LYS A 23 -15.00 -18.25 -0.56
N THR A 24 -14.81 -17.90 -1.81
CA THR A 24 -13.76 -18.44 -2.68
C THR A 24 -12.56 -17.52 -2.73
N LEU A 25 -11.42 -18.07 -3.16
CA LEU A 25 -10.23 -17.27 -3.44
C LEU A 25 -10.47 -16.23 -4.53
N THR A 26 -11.35 -16.52 -5.49
CA THR A 26 -11.76 -15.57 -6.53
C THR A 26 -12.41 -14.32 -5.92
N GLU A 27 -13.31 -14.51 -4.96
CA GLU A 27 -13.97 -13.40 -4.25
C GLU A 27 -12.98 -12.61 -3.38
N PHE A 28 -12.07 -13.31 -2.69
CA PHE A 28 -11.01 -12.65 -1.91
C PHE A 28 -10.10 -11.79 -2.80
N SER A 29 -9.71 -12.34 -3.96
CA SER A 29 -8.86 -11.65 -4.93
C SER A 29 -9.56 -10.40 -5.48
N LYS A 30 -10.86 -10.52 -5.80
CA LYS A 30 -11.70 -9.38 -6.21
C LYS A 30 -11.82 -8.33 -5.10
N TRP A 31 -11.94 -8.74 -3.84
CA TRP A 31 -12.01 -7.82 -2.70
C TRP A 31 -10.72 -7.02 -2.52
N ILE A 32 -9.56 -7.66 -2.68
CA ILE A 32 -8.24 -6.97 -2.64
C ILE A 32 -8.00 -6.13 -3.90
N GLY A 33 -8.66 -6.43 -5.02
CA GLY A 33 -8.41 -5.78 -6.31
C GLY A 33 -7.17 -6.30 -7.03
N ILE A 34 -6.81 -7.58 -6.82
CA ILE A 34 -5.70 -8.27 -7.47
C ILE A 34 -6.23 -9.52 -8.17
N SER A 35 -5.67 -9.91 -9.31
CA SER A 35 -6.14 -11.10 -10.01
C SER A 35 -5.88 -12.39 -9.21
N GLN A 36 -6.82 -13.35 -9.29
CA GLN A 36 -6.70 -14.63 -8.59
C GLN A 36 -5.42 -15.41 -8.92
N PRO A 37 -4.96 -15.51 -10.18
CA PRO A 37 -3.69 -16.18 -10.49
C PRO A 37 -2.51 -15.54 -9.75
N LEU A 38 -2.52 -14.22 -9.58
CA LEU A 38 -1.44 -13.50 -8.93
C LEU A 38 -1.48 -13.70 -7.40
N ILE A 39 -2.66 -13.67 -6.78
CA ILE A 39 -2.83 -14.05 -5.37
C ILE A 39 -2.35 -15.49 -5.10
N ASN A 40 -2.65 -16.44 -5.99
CA ASN A 40 -2.13 -17.82 -5.89
C ASN A 40 -0.59 -17.87 -5.90
N ARG A 41 0.05 -17.07 -6.76
CA ARG A 41 1.53 -16.99 -6.82
C ARG A 41 2.12 -16.35 -5.56
N TYR A 42 1.41 -15.41 -4.95
CA TYR A 42 1.80 -14.78 -3.69
C TYR A 42 1.68 -15.76 -2.51
N MET A 43 0.58 -16.49 -2.41
CA MET A 43 0.36 -17.50 -1.34
C MET A 43 1.34 -18.67 -1.45
N SER A 44 1.67 -19.12 -2.66
CA SER A 44 2.70 -20.16 -2.85
C SER A 44 4.14 -19.65 -2.67
N GLY A 45 4.32 -18.32 -2.60
CA GLY A 45 5.64 -17.69 -2.46
C GLY A 45 6.49 -17.75 -3.72
N GLN A 46 5.88 -17.96 -4.89
CA GLN A 46 6.57 -17.97 -6.18
C GLN A 46 7.03 -16.58 -6.61
N VAL A 47 6.30 -15.53 -6.22
CA VAL A 47 6.56 -14.13 -6.58
C VAL A 47 6.23 -13.21 -5.41
N ILE A 48 6.94 -12.09 -5.31
CA ILE A 48 6.64 -10.99 -4.40
C ILE A 48 5.80 -9.90 -5.10
N PRO A 49 4.88 -9.23 -4.40
CA PRO A 49 4.06 -8.18 -4.99
C PRO A 49 4.89 -6.97 -5.43
N SER A 50 4.45 -6.31 -6.51
CA SER A 50 4.92 -4.97 -6.87
C SER A 50 4.47 -3.95 -5.84
N GLU A 51 5.10 -2.78 -5.80
CA GLU A 51 4.73 -1.69 -4.87
C GLU A 51 3.24 -1.30 -5.00
N GLU A 52 2.72 -1.21 -6.22
CA GLU A 52 1.29 -0.96 -6.47
C GLU A 52 0.40 -2.03 -5.81
N ASN A 53 0.77 -3.30 -5.91
CA ASN A 53 0.00 -4.39 -5.32
C ASN A 53 0.19 -4.47 -3.80
N VAL A 54 1.37 -4.12 -3.27
CA VAL A 54 1.56 -3.94 -1.82
C VAL A 54 0.60 -2.87 -1.31
N HIS A 55 0.44 -1.77 -2.03
CA HIS A 55 -0.50 -0.72 -1.66
C HIS A 55 -1.95 -1.21 -1.65
N LYS A 56 -2.39 -1.95 -2.69
CA LYS A 56 -3.74 -2.54 -2.74
C LYS A 56 -3.99 -3.50 -1.58
N ILE A 57 -3.01 -4.36 -1.28
CA ILE A 57 -3.05 -5.25 -0.12
C ILE A 57 -3.15 -4.43 1.16
N ALA A 58 -2.35 -3.39 1.32
CA ALA A 58 -2.33 -2.57 2.53
C ALA A 58 -3.64 -1.82 2.78
N VAL A 59 -4.27 -1.30 1.73
CA VAL A 59 -5.59 -0.63 1.81
C VAL A 59 -6.67 -1.60 2.31
N THR A 60 -6.56 -2.88 1.96
CA THR A 60 -7.60 -3.87 2.23
C THR A 60 -7.37 -4.65 3.52
N LEU A 61 -6.13 -5.09 3.76
CA LEU A 61 -5.75 -5.99 4.84
C LEU A 61 -4.99 -5.30 5.97
N GLY A 62 -4.35 -4.17 5.70
CA GLY A 62 -3.59 -3.41 6.69
C GLY A 62 -2.13 -3.16 6.31
N PRO A 63 -1.49 -2.14 6.91
CA PRO A 63 -0.15 -1.66 6.54
C PRO A 63 0.98 -2.62 6.93
N GLU A 64 0.73 -3.65 7.72
CA GLU A 64 1.74 -4.63 8.15
C GLU A 64 2.38 -5.40 6.98
N VAL A 65 1.73 -5.44 5.81
CA VAL A 65 2.30 -6.01 4.58
C VAL A 65 3.62 -5.32 4.18
N TYR A 66 3.75 -4.02 4.45
CA TYR A 66 5.00 -3.29 4.20
C TYR A 66 6.12 -3.84 5.08
N ASP A 67 5.87 -4.03 6.37
CA ASP A 67 6.87 -4.53 7.32
C ASP A 67 7.30 -5.96 6.96
N LEU A 68 6.34 -6.81 6.58
CA LEU A 68 6.60 -8.19 6.17
C LEU A 68 7.50 -8.30 4.94
N LEU A 69 7.48 -7.28 4.08
CA LEU A 69 8.29 -7.19 2.87
C LEU A 69 9.53 -6.32 3.06
N GLY A 70 9.76 -5.76 4.25
CA GLY A 70 10.88 -4.86 4.52
C GLY A 70 10.79 -3.52 3.77
N LEU A 71 9.57 -3.09 3.43
CA LEU A 71 9.30 -1.87 2.69
C LEU A 71 8.97 -0.72 3.66
N ALA A 72 9.37 0.50 3.30
CA ALA A 72 8.93 1.68 4.01
C ALA A 72 7.42 1.88 3.80
N ARG A 73 6.68 2.09 4.89
CA ARG A 73 5.27 2.46 4.81
C ARG A 73 5.14 3.86 4.18
N PRO A 74 4.12 4.11 3.35
CA PRO A 74 3.84 5.45 2.84
C PRO A 74 3.61 6.43 3.99
N ASP A 75 4.24 7.60 3.94
CA ASP A 75 4.04 8.64 4.94
C ASP A 75 2.59 9.18 4.86
N PRO A 76 1.79 9.10 5.94
CA PRO A 76 0.42 9.59 5.93
C PRO A 76 0.32 11.08 5.57
N ARG A 77 1.36 11.88 5.87
CA ARG A 77 1.42 13.31 5.52
C ARG A 77 1.54 13.50 4.00
N LEU A 78 2.32 12.65 3.32
CA LEU A 78 2.42 12.69 1.86
C LEU A 78 1.11 12.26 1.20
N LYS A 79 0.43 11.25 1.78
CA LYS A 79 -0.89 10.82 1.28
C LYS A 79 -1.93 11.94 1.33
N GLU A 80 -1.97 12.69 2.44
CA GLU A 80 -2.84 13.86 2.58
C GLU A 80 -2.56 14.90 1.48
N ILE A 81 -1.29 15.26 1.28
CA ILE A 81 -0.87 16.21 0.24
C ILE A 81 -1.32 15.75 -1.15
N VAL A 82 -1.07 14.49 -1.52
CA VAL A 82 -1.46 13.95 -2.83
C VAL A 82 -2.98 13.97 -3.01
N SER A 83 -3.74 13.56 -1.99
CA SER A 83 -5.21 13.47 -2.08
C SER A 83 -5.90 14.82 -2.32
N ARG A 84 -5.27 15.90 -1.86
CA ARG A 84 -5.80 17.27 -1.94
C ARG A 84 -5.05 18.15 -2.92
N TRP A 85 -4.09 17.59 -3.66
CA TRP A 85 -3.25 18.33 -4.59
C TRP A 85 -4.09 19.11 -5.62
N HIS A 86 -5.13 18.47 -6.14
CA HIS A 86 -6.04 19.07 -7.13
C HIS A 86 -7.00 20.13 -6.54
N GLU A 87 -7.10 20.26 -5.21
CA GLU A 87 -7.83 21.36 -4.57
C GLU A 87 -7.05 22.69 -4.64
N LEU A 88 -5.74 22.62 -4.88
CA LEU A 88 -4.88 23.78 -5.04
C LEU A 88 -4.94 24.26 -6.49
N SER A 89 -5.16 25.56 -6.69
CA SER A 89 -4.94 26.20 -7.99
C SER A 89 -3.47 26.07 -8.40
N ASP A 90 -3.18 26.15 -9.70
CA ASP A 90 -1.81 26.07 -10.24
C ASP A 90 -0.86 27.07 -9.55
N GLU A 91 -1.33 28.28 -9.29
CA GLU A 91 -0.59 29.32 -8.54
C GLU A 91 -0.21 28.85 -7.13
N LYS A 92 -1.13 28.18 -6.42
CA LYS A 92 -0.90 27.65 -5.06
C LYS A 92 0.00 26.41 -5.10
N GLN A 93 -0.11 25.57 -6.12
CA GLN A 93 0.80 24.44 -6.32
C GLN A 93 2.24 24.93 -6.54
N ILE A 94 2.43 25.94 -7.40
CA ILE A 94 3.75 26.55 -7.65
C ILE A 94 4.30 27.20 -6.37
N ALA A 95 3.47 27.92 -5.62
CA ALA A 95 3.87 28.53 -4.35
C ALA A 95 4.30 27.46 -3.32
N PHE A 96 3.53 26.37 -3.20
CA PHE A 96 3.88 25.24 -2.34
C PHE A 96 5.23 24.63 -2.71
N LEU A 97 5.48 24.36 -4.00
CA LEU A 97 6.76 23.83 -4.48
C LEU A 97 7.93 24.76 -4.17
N LYS A 98 7.73 26.08 -4.31
CA LYS A 98 8.75 27.08 -3.99
C LYS A 98 9.09 27.09 -2.50
N GLU A 99 8.09 27.04 -1.62
CA GLU A 99 8.32 26.97 -0.18
C GLU A 99 8.98 25.64 0.23
N PHE A 100 8.53 24.52 -0.36
CA PHE A 100 9.13 23.22 -0.13
C PHE A 100 10.64 23.21 -0.51
N GLN A 101 10.99 23.80 -1.65
CA GLN A 101 12.39 23.92 -2.08
C GLN A 101 13.24 24.75 -1.12
N LYS A 102 12.69 25.85 -0.56
CA LYS A 102 13.41 26.67 0.43
C LYS A 102 13.71 25.90 1.71
N VAL A 103 12.80 25.04 2.16
CA VAL A 103 13.01 24.20 3.35
C VAL A 103 14.13 23.20 3.11
N LEU A 104 14.20 22.61 1.91
CA LEU A 104 15.27 21.67 1.55
C LEU A 104 16.65 22.34 1.51
N THR A 105 16.75 23.55 0.96
CA THR A 105 18.05 24.24 0.81
C THR A 105 18.55 24.91 2.08
N LYS A 106 17.66 25.35 2.98
CA LYS A 106 18.07 25.91 4.29
C LYS A 106 18.78 24.90 5.19
N ASN A 107 18.41 23.62 5.11
CA ASN A 107 19.01 22.58 5.94
C ASN A 107 20.44 22.18 5.51
N GLU A 108 20.88 22.59 4.32
CA GLU A 108 22.24 22.32 3.81
C GLU A 108 23.26 23.40 4.20
N THR A 109 22.81 24.57 4.67
CA THR A 109 23.69 25.71 5.01
C THR A 109 24.05 25.80 6.50
N GLU A 110 23.50 24.92 7.35
CA GLU A 110 23.74 24.88 8.79
C GLU A 110 24.52 23.63 9.26
N LYS A 111 25.26 22.94 8.36
CA LYS A 111 26.18 21.85 8.74
C LYS A 111 27.64 22.20 8.49
#